data_AF-A0A5R9C6Q7-F1
#
_entry.id   AF-A0A5R9C6Q7-F1
#
_cell.length_a   1.000
_cell.length_b   1.000
_cell.length_c   1.000
_cell.angle_alpha   90.00
_cell.angle_beta   90.00
_cell.angle_gamma   90.00
#
_symmetry.space_group_name_H-M   'P 1'
#
loop_
_entity.id
_entity.type
_entity.pdbx_description
1 polymer ?
#
loop_
_entity_poly.entity_id
_entity_poly.type
_entity_poly.pdbx_seq_one_letter_code
_entity_poly.pdbx_strand_id
1 'polypeptide(L)'
;MFIIELTELEPEFIKKSTETKECIKTRSFDINHRAAMYAYYYNDHVQIQLMKYGKQEMNSGDWKIIKRFPILLNDININKPVRISHNLEDDYLNIYLGYQNKKVDKKK
;
A
#
# COMPACT_ATOMS: atom_id res chain seq x y z
N MET A 1 -14.92 10.78 -2.13
CA MET A 1 -13.57 10.37 -1.72
C MET A 1 -12.79 10.12 -2.99
N PHE A 2 -11.73 10.89 -3.22
CA PHE A 2 -10.83 10.67 -4.35
C PHE A 2 -9.50 10.13 -3.83
N ILE A 3 -8.74 9.48 -4.70
CA ILE A 3 -7.44 8.91 -4.38
C ILE A 3 -6.50 9.28 -5.52
N ILE A 4 -5.36 9.86 -5.18
CA ILE A 4 -4.36 10.35 -6.13
C ILE A 4 -3.12 9.50 -5.96
N GLU A 5 -2.63 8.92 -7.05
CA GLU A 5 -1.31 8.28 -7.05
C GLU A 5 -0.23 9.36 -7.13
N LEU A 6 0.68 9.34 -6.16
CA LEU A 6 1.78 10.30 -6.02
C LEU A 6 3.15 9.67 -6.32
N THR A 7 3.19 8.41 -6.73
CA THR A 7 4.43 7.63 -6.94
C THR A 7 5.46 8.38 -7.78
N GLU A 8 5.05 9.02 -8.88
CA GLU A 8 5.94 9.75 -9.79
C GLU A 8 6.38 11.12 -9.25
N LEU A 9 5.64 11.66 -8.28
CA LEU A 9 5.91 12.95 -7.63
C LEU A 9 6.87 12.83 -6.44
N GLU A 10 7.12 11.59 -5.96
CA GLU A 10 7.93 11.31 -4.77
C GLU A 10 9.14 10.36 -5.06
N PRO A 11 9.93 10.57 -6.13
CA PRO A 11 10.90 9.58 -6.62
C PRO A 11 11.99 9.22 -5.59
N GLU A 12 12.50 10.19 -4.84
CA GLU A 12 13.52 9.96 -3.81
C GLU A 12 12.99 9.14 -2.64
N PHE A 13 11.75 9.42 -2.20
CA PHE A 13 11.08 8.65 -1.16
C PHE A 13 10.84 7.20 -1.63
N ILE A 14 10.36 7.02 -2.86
CA ILE A 14 10.12 5.70 -3.46
C ILE A 14 11.42 4.91 -3.55
N LYS A 15 12.52 5.52 -4.02
CA LYS A 15 13.83 4.88 -4.12
C LYS A 15 14.33 4.45 -2.74
N LYS A 16 14.40 5.39 -1.80
CA LYS A 16 14.85 5.12 -0.42
C LYS A 16 14.01 4.04 0.26
N SER A 17 12.69 4.10 0.10
CA SER A 17 11.78 3.12 0.68
C SER A 17 12.01 1.73 0.07
N THR A 18 12.20 1.67 -1.25
CA THR A 18 12.47 0.42 -1.97
C THR A 18 13.77 -0.22 -1.52
N GLU A 19 14.83 0.57 -1.35
CA GLU A 19 16.12 0.11 -0.83
C GLU A 19 16.03 -0.33 0.64
N THR A 20 15.43 0.50 1.51
CA THR A 20 15.39 0.25 2.96
C THR A 20 14.48 -0.91 3.33
N LYS A 21 13.38 -1.09 2.60
CA LYS A 21 12.38 -2.14 2.86
C LYS A 21 12.67 -3.41 2.06
N GLU A 22 13.70 -3.43 1.23
CA GLU A 22 14.06 -4.53 0.33
C GLU A 22 12.88 -5.00 -0.56
N CYS A 23 12.03 -4.06 -0.97
CA CYS A 23 10.91 -4.36 -1.87
C CYS A 23 11.31 -4.14 -3.34
N ILE A 24 10.54 -4.68 -4.27
CA ILE A 24 10.80 -4.59 -5.72
C ILE A 24 10.26 -3.29 -6.30
N LYS A 25 9.16 -2.80 -5.73
CA LYS A 25 8.44 -1.61 -6.18
C LYS A 25 7.69 -1.01 -5.01
N THR A 26 7.67 0.32 -4.93
CA THR A 26 6.79 1.07 -4.03
C THR A 26 5.83 1.92 -4.86
N ARG A 27 4.59 2.06 -4.40
CA ARG A 27 3.62 3.06 -4.90
C ARG A 27 3.10 3.88 -3.73
N SER A 28 2.86 5.17 -3.94
CA SER A 28 2.31 6.07 -2.92
C SER A 28 1.01 6.71 -3.38
N PHE A 29 0.11 6.92 -2.44
CA PHE A 29 -1.22 7.47 -2.70
C PHE A 29 -1.66 8.43 -1.60
N ASP A 30 -2.28 9.54 -1.99
CA ASP A 30 -3.08 10.40 -1.11
C ASP A 30 -4.55 9.99 -1.20
N ILE A 31 -5.17 9.75 -0.04
CA ILE A 31 -6.58 9.41 0.08
C ILE A 31 -7.31 10.62 0.61
N ASN A 32 -7.84 11.42 -0.31
CA ASN A 32 -8.74 12.54 -0.04
C ASN A 32 -8.16 13.53 1.00
N HIS A 33 -6.84 13.73 1.00
CA HIS A 33 -6.10 14.55 1.98
C HIS A 33 -6.36 14.18 3.43
N ARG A 34 -6.71 12.92 3.70
CA ARG A 34 -6.97 12.40 5.05
C ARG A 34 -5.98 11.32 5.46
N ALA A 35 -5.44 10.58 4.50
CA ALA A 35 -4.52 9.51 4.76
C ALA A 35 -3.54 9.34 3.61
N ALA A 36 -2.33 8.90 3.94
CA ALA A 36 -1.37 8.36 3.00
C ALA A 36 -1.48 6.83 2.98
N MET A 37 -1.36 6.27 1.78
CA MET A 37 -1.23 4.84 1.59
C MET A 37 0.04 4.54 0.79
N TYR A 38 0.82 3.59 1.28
CA TYR A 38 2.03 3.11 0.61
C TYR A 38 1.88 1.62 0.33
N ALA A 39 2.07 1.22 -0.92
CA ALA A 39 2.06 -0.18 -1.32
C ALA A 39 3.48 -0.64 -1.67
N TYR A 40 4.02 -1.56 -0.88
CA TYR A 40 5.34 -2.17 -1.04
C TYR A 40 5.19 -3.57 -1.63
N TYR A 41 5.77 -3.79 -2.81
CA TYR A 41 5.65 -5.04 -3.56
C TYR A 41 6.86 -5.91 -3.30
N TYR A 42 6.64 -7.10 -2.74
CA TYR A 42 7.65 -8.14 -2.56
C TYR A 42 7.44 -9.25 -3.60
N ASN A 43 8.28 -10.28 -3.58
CA ASN A 43 8.18 -11.38 -4.55
C ASN A 43 6.91 -12.24 -4.35
N ASP A 44 6.45 -12.35 -3.11
CA ASP A 44 5.41 -13.26 -2.65
C ASP A 44 4.18 -12.57 -2.03
N HIS A 45 4.34 -11.30 -1.65
CA HIS A 45 3.27 -10.51 -1.03
C HIS A 45 3.35 -9.03 -1.37
N VAL A 46 2.27 -8.31 -1.09
CA VAL A 46 2.26 -6.84 -1.05
C VAL A 46 1.91 -6.41 0.37
N GLN A 47 2.71 -5.51 0.93
CA GLN A 47 2.40 -4.82 2.17
C GLN A 47 1.82 -3.45 1.84
N ILE A 48 0.63 -3.17 2.33
CA ILE A 48 0.04 -1.83 2.33
C ILE A 48 0.25 -1.22 3.71
N GLN A 49 0.85 -0.05 3.77
CA GLN A 49 0.85 0.80 4.95
C GLN A 49 -0.18 1.91 4.77
N LEU A 50 -1.02 2.11 5.77
CA LEU A 50 -2.04 3.14 5.80
C LEU A 50 -1.88 3.99 7.06
N MET A 51 -1.72 5.29 6.87
CA MET A 51 -1.57 6.25 7.96
C MET A 51 -2.45 7.47 7.71
N LYS A 52 -3.06 8.01 8.74
CA LYS A 52 -3.83 9.26 8.64
C LYS A 52 -2.92 10.48 8.75
N TYR A 53 -3.33 11.57 8.13
CA TYR A 53 -2.69 12.86 8.32
C TYR A 53 -3.17 13.52 9.62
N GLY A 54 -2.25 14.20 10.31
CA GLY A 54 -2.52 14.86 11.58
C GLY A 54 -2.71 13.88 12.74
N LYS A 55 -3.32 14.35 13.83
CA LYS A 55 -3.55 13.56 15.06
C LYS A 55 -4.85 12.74 15.00
N GLN A 56 -5.11 12.07 13.87
CA GLN A 56 -6.29 11.23 13.73
C GLN A 56 -5.91 9.77 13.91
N GLU A 57 -6.54 9.09 14.88
CA GLU A 57 -6.23 7.68 15.17
C GLU A 57 -6.63 6.75 14.02
N MET A 58 -5.73 5.81 13.71
CA MET A 58 -6.01 4.72 12.79
C MET A 58 -6.82 3.61 13.46
N ASN A 59 -7.79 3.05 12.73
CA ASN A 59 -8.53 1.87 13.17
C ASN A 59 -8.87 0.92 12.01
N SER A 60 -9.22 -0.32 12.33
CA SER A 60 -9.54 -1.36 11.35
C SER A 60 -10.70 -1.01 10.39
N GLY A 61 -11.56 -0.05 10.75
CA GLY A 61 -12.61 0.49 9.90
C GLY A 61 -12.08 1.29 8.70
N ASP A 62 -10.92 1.93 8.84
CA ASP A 62 -10.30 2.72 7.77
C ASP A 62 -9.92 1.84 6.57
N TRP A 63 -9.49 0.60 6.83
CA TRP A 63 -9.23 -0.38 5.77
C TRP A 63 -10.48 -0.72 4.96
N LYS A 64 -11.68 -0.75 5.59
CA LYS A 64 -12.94 -1.02 4.87
C LYS A 64 -13.26 0.07 3.84
N ILE A 65 -12.79 1.29 4.07
CA ILE A 65 -12.98 2.42 3.16
C ILE A 65 -12.12 2.21 1.91
N ILE A 66 -10.87 1.81 2.07
CA ILE A 66 -9.94 1.57 0.94
C ILE A 66 -10.36 0.38 0.10
N LYS A 67 -10.88 -0.69 0.70
CA LYS A 67 -11.40 -1.87 -0.03
C LYS A 67 -12.45 -1.52 -1.11
N ARG A 68 -13.13 -0.39 -0.98
CA ARG A 68 -14.15 0.07 -1.95
C ARG A 68 -13.55 0.62 -3.25
N PHE A 69 -12.23 0.72 -3.34
CA PHE A 69 -11.51 1.30 -4.48
C PHE A 69 -10.59 0.26 -5.14
N PRO A 70 -11.15 -0.76 -5.82
CA PRO A 70 -10.38 -1.82 -6.47
C PRO A 70 -9.42 -1.31 -7.55
N ILE A 71 -9.70 -0.14 -8.13
CA ILE A 71 -8.91 0.50 -9.20
C ILE A 71 -7.47 0.81 -8.78
N LEU A 72 -7.19 1.00 -7.49
CA LEU A 72 -5.87 1.45 -7.01
C LEU A 72 -4.77 0.43 -7.27
N LEU A 73 -5.11 -0.85 -7.17
CA LEU A 73 -4.18 -1.97 -7.15
C LEU A 73 -4.77 -3.11 -7.98
N ASN A 74 -5.04 -2.85 -9.27
CA ASN A 74 -5.60 -3.83 -10.20
C ASN A 74 -4.77 -5.13 -10.32
N ASP A 75 -3.51 -5.07 -9.90
CA ASP A 75 -2.54 -6.15 -9.83
C ASP A 75 -2.65 -6.99 -8.55
N ILE A 76 -3.49 -6.62 -7.59
CA ILE A 76 -3.59 -7.26 -6.26
C ILE A 76 -5.05 -7.45 -5.85
N ASN A 77 -5.36 -8.60 -5.25
CA ASN A 77 -6.69 -8.83 -4.69
C ASN A 77 -6.84 -8.21 -3.28
N ILE A 78 -7.23 -6.94 -3.23
CA ILE A 78 -7.42 -6.18 -1.97
C ILE A 78 -8.51 -6.75 -1.04
N ASN A 79 -9.38 -7.62 -1.55
CA ASN A 79 -10.51 -8.14 -0.77
C ASN A 79 -10.14 -9.27 0.20
N LYS A 80 -8.99 -9.93 -0.02
CA LYS A 80 -8.54 -11.10 0.76
C LYS A 80 -7.18 -10.83 1.41
N PRO A 81 -7.12 -10.02 2.49
CA PRO A 81 -5.89 -9.84 3.23
C PRO A 81 -5.49 -11.13 3.95
N VAL A 82 -4.20 -11.44 3.89
CA VAL A 82 -3.57 -12.54 4.64
C VAL A 82 -3.44 -12.15 6.10
N ARG A 83 -3.06 -10.89 6.38
CA ARG A 83 -2.88 -10.36 7.73
C ARG A 83 -3.15 -8.86 7.75
N ILE A 84 -3.70 -8.37 8.86
CA ILE A 84 -3.77 -6.95 9.19
C ILE A 84 -3.14 -6.78 10.57
N SER A 85 -2.24 -5.82 10.74
CA SER A 85 -1.66 -5.45 12.03
C SER A 85 -1.62 -3.93 12.18
N HIS A 86 -1.64 -3.46 13.42
CA HIS A 86 -1.50 -2.04 13.76
C HIS A 86 -0.14 -1.85 14.42
N ASN A 87 0.67 -0.94 13.88
CA ASN A 87 1.83 -0.43 14.59
C ASN A 87 1.36 0.75 15.45
N LEU A 88 1.38 0.56 16.78
CA LEU A 88 0.93 1.55 17.75
C LEU A 88 1.98 2.64 18.02
N GLU A 89 3.26 2.37 17.77
CA GLU A 89 4.35 3.32 17.99
C GLU A 89 4.30 4.46 16.96
N ASP A 90 4.08 4.09 15.70
CA ASP A 90 4.07 5.00 14.56
C ASP A 90 2.65 5.32 14.03
N ASP A 91 1.62 4.78 14.69
CA ASP A 91 0.19 4.88 14.34
C ASP A 91 -0.17 4.63 12.85
N TYR A 92 0.20 3.45 12.35
CA TYR A 92 -0.21 3.01 11.01
C TYR A 92 -0.71 1.56 10.98
N LEU A 93 -1.61 1.29 10.03
CA LEU A 93 -2.04 -0.07 9.72
C LEU A 93 -1.16 -0.69 8.66
N ASN A 94 -0.72 -1.92 8.88
CA ASN A 94 -0.16 -2.79 7.86
C ASN A 94 -1.22 -3.78 7.39
N ILE A 95 -1.34 -3.94 6.08
CA ILE A 95 -2.17 -4.94 5.45
C ILE A 95 -1.31 -5.76 4.50
N TYR A 96 -1.25 -7.07 4.73
CA TYR A 96 -0.51 -8.01 3.90
C TYR A 96 -1.47 -8.71 2.96
N LEU A 97 -1.21 -8.58 1.66
CA LEU A 97 -1.98 -9.18 0.57
C LEU A 97 -1.09 -10.22 -0.12
N GLY A 98 -1.67 -11.37 -0.50
CA GLY A 98 -0.95 -12.34 -1.32
C GLY A 98 -0.67 -11.74 -2.70
N TYR A 99 0.58 -11.88 -3.16
CA TYR A 99 0.99 -11.37 -4.47
C TYR A 99 1.65 -12.50 -5.25
N GLN A 100 0.96 -12.97 -6.29
CA GLN A 100 1.60 -13.80 -7.28
C GLN A 100 2.17 -12.86 -8.32
N ASN A 101 3.46 -12.59 -8.23
CA ASN A 101 4.18 -11.90 -9.29
C ASN A 101 4.03 -12.78 -10.55
N LYS A 102 3.07 -12.46 -11.42
CA LYS A 102 3.01 -13.05 -12.74
C LYS A 102 4.24 -12.53 -13.45
N LYS A 103 5.36 -13.26 -13.32
CA LYS A 103 6.40 -13.22 -14.34
C LYS A 103 5.65 -13.45 -15.63
N VAL A 104 5.53 -12.38 -16.42
CA VAL A 104 5.17 -12.51 -17.82
C VAL A 104 6.30 -13.37 -18.37
N ASP A 105 6.05 -14.67 -18.50
CA ASP A 105 6.88 -15.54 -19.30
C ASP A 105 6.88 -14.88 -20.68
N LYS A 106 7.98 -14.16 -20.97
CA LYS A 106 8.32 -13.80 -22.33
C LYS A 106 8.52 -15.14 -23.03
N LYS A 107 7.44 -15.63 -23.66
CA LYS A 107 7.53 -16.76 -24.58
C LYS A 107 8.67 -16.43 -25.56
N LYS A 108 9.66 -17.31 -25.54
CA LYS A 108 10.76 -17.38 -26.50
C LYS A 108 10.25 -17.36 -27.93
#